data_AF-A0A3B9HIM6-F1
#
_entry.id   AF-A0A3B9HIM6-F1
#
_cell.length_a   1.000
_cell.length_b   1.000
_cell.length_c   1.000
_cell.angle_alpha   90.00
_cell.angle_beta   90.00
_cell.angle_gamma   90.00
#
_symmetry.space_group_name_H-M   'P 1'
#
loop_
_entity.id
_entity.type
_entity.pdbx_description
1 polymer ?
#
loop_
_entity_poly.entity_id
_entity_poly.type
_entity_poly.pdbx_seq_one_letter_code
_entity_poly.pdbx_strand_id
1 'polypeptide(L)'
;MNSAEKPAIRDLSREELEQFFVEQGAPAFRGRQVHAWLWKKHAHSFAEMSDLPSATRDMLESAFSLNHLSVDLHQKSSDGTVKVRFRLYDGNLVEGVL
;
A
#
# COMPACT_ATOMS: atom_id res chain seq x y z
N MET A 1 16.40 -15.62 10.20
CA MET A 1 17.03 -14.45 10.84
C MET A 1 16.02 -13.34 10.74
N ASN A 2 15.28 -13.08 11.81
CA ASN A 2 14.15 -12.16 11.83
C ASN A 2 14.66 -10.72 11.77
N SER A 3 14.71 -10.16 10.57
CA SER A 3 14.69 -8.70 10.43
C SER A 3 13.37 -8.23 11.04
N ALA A 4 13.40 -7.29 11.99
CA ALA A 4 12.19 -6.66 12.48
C ALA A 4 11.53 -5.93 11.31
N GLU A 5 10.60 -6.60 10.63
CA GLU A 5 9.89 -6.05 9.48
C GLU A 5 9.03 -4.89 9.98
N LYS A 6 9.33 -3.67 9.50
CA LYS A 6 8.51 -2.49 9.81
C LYS A 6 7.07 -2.82 9.42
N PRO A 7 6.07 -2.55 10.28
CA PRO A 7 4.68 -2.83 9.96
C PRO A 7 4.30 -2.15 8.65
N ALA A 8 3.53 -2.85 7.82
CA ALA A 8 3.12 -2.29 6.55
C ALA A 8 2.10 -1.19 6.82
N ILE A 9 2.33 0.01 6.30
CA ILE A 9 1.41 1.13 6.52
C ILE A 9 0.01 0.87 5.94
N ARG A 10 -0.11 -0.09 5.02
CA ARG A 10 -1.38 -0.54 4.43
C ARG A 10 -2.18 -1.47 5.34
N ASP A 11 -1.56 -2.06 6.37
CA ASP A 11 -2.26 -2.90 7.35
C ASP A 11 -3.00 -2.05 8.39
N LEU A 12 -2.65 -0.77 8.49
CA LEU A 12 -3.27 0.17 9.42
C LEU A 12 -4.58 0.70 8.84
N SER A 13 -5.60 0.68 9.69
CA SER A 13 -6.82 1.42 9.46
C SER A 13 -6.57 2.94 9.49
N ARG A 14 -7.55 3.70 8.96
CA ARG A 14 -7.52 5.15 9.04
C ARG A 14 -7.40 5.63 10.49
N GLU A 15 -8.15 5.02 11.39
CA GLU A 15 -8.19 5.38 12.81
C GLU A 15 -6.83 5.14 13.49
N GLU A 16 -6.15 4.04 13.18
CA GLU A 16 -4.79 3.75 13.67
C GLU A 16 -3.76 4.73 13.12
N LEU A 17 -3.87 5.13 11.85
CA LEU A 17 -3.03 6.19 11.28
C LEU A 17 -3.28 7.52 12.00
N GLU A 18 -4.54 7.90 12.24
CA GLU A 18 -4.88 9.11 12.97
C GLU A 18 -4.30 9.10 14.39
N GLN A 19 -4.43 7.99 15.12
CA GLN A 19 -3.86 7.82 16.45
C GLN A 19 -2.34 7.91 16.45
N PHE A 20 -1.67 7.21 15.51
CA PHE A 20 -0.22 7.28 15.37
C PHE A 20 0.27 8.73 15.22
N PHE A 21 -0.40 9.53 14.40
CA PHE A 21 -0.05 10.94 14.25
C PHE A 21 -0.26 11.73 15.54
N VAL A 22 -1.36 11.49 16.27
CA VAL A 22 -1.63 12.16 17.56
C VAL A 22 -0.58 11.80 18.61
N GLU A 23 -0.16 10.54 18.68
CA GLU A 23 0.89 10.07 19.59
C GLU A 23 2.26 10.69 19.27
N GLN A 24 2.53 10.97 17.99
CA GLN A 24 3.73 11.67 17.54
C GLN A 24 3.64 13.20 17.71
N GLY A 25 2.60 13.73 18.37
CA GLY A 25 2.40 15.17 18.57
C GLY A 25 1.96 15.91 17.30
N ALA A 26 1.49 15.19 16.30
CA ALA A 26 1.04 15.73 15.03
C ALA A 26 -0.50 15.69 14.93
N PRO A 27 -1.12 16.59 14.14
CA PRO A 27 -2.57 16.61 14.01
C PRO A 27 -3.13 15.34 13.34
N ALA A 28 -4.23 14.80 13.87
CA ALA A 28 -4.93 13.62 13.33
C ALA A 28 -5.25 13.72 11.82
N PHE A 29 -5.48 14.93 11.30
CA PHE A 29 -5.78 15.10 9.87
C PHE A 29 -4.64 14.61 8.95
N ARG A 30 -3.39 14.56 9.43
CA ARG A 30 -2.26 14.01 8.67
C ARG A 30 -2.44 12.51 8.41
N GLY A 31 -2.99 11.76 9.36
CA GLY A 31 -3.37 10.36 9.16
C GLY A 31 -4.37 10.19 8.02
N ARG A 32 -5.36 11.09 7.93
CA ARG A 32 -6.32 11.12 6.81
C ARG A 32 -5.66 11.43 5.47
N GLN A 33 -4.69 12.34 5.44
CA GLN A 33 -3.95 12.64 4.21
C GLN A 33 -3.16 11.42 3.74
N VAL A 34 -2.42 10.77 4.65
CA VAL A 34 -1.67 9.54 4.35
C VAL A 34 -2.62 8.45 3.85
N HIS A 35 -3.73 8.20 4.55
CA HIS A 35 -4.72 7.23 4.13
C HIS A 35 -5.28 7.53 2.72
N ALA A 36 -5.55 8.80 2.41
CA ALA A 36 -5.97 9.19 1.06
C ALA A 36 -4.86 8.95 0.01
N TRP A 37 -3.59 9.18 0.35
CA TRP A 37 -2.48 8.87 -0.53
C TRP A 37 -2.34 7.37 -0.80
N LEU A 38 -2.55 6.53 0.21
CA LEU A 38 -2.49 5.07 0.10
C LEU A 38 -3.63 4.50 -0.75
N TRP A 39 -4.88 4.94 -0.51
CA TRP A 39 -6.07 4.29 -1.08
C TRP A 39 -6.73 5.05 -2.23
N LYS A 40 -6.58 6.37 -2.33
CA LYS A 40 -7.14 7.17 -3.44
C LYS A 40 -6.10 7.52 -4.50
N LYS A 41 -4.88 7.88 -4.08
CA LYS A 41 -3.81 8.28 -5.00
C LYS A 41 -2.85 7.13 -5.33
N HIS A 42 -3.00 5.97 -4.68
CA HIS A 42 -2.17 4.78 -4.87
C HIS A 42 -0.66 5.05 -4.78
N ALA A 43 -0.23 5.86 -3.81
CA ALA A 43 1.19 6.18 -3.64
C ALA A 43 2.04 4.91 -3.49
N HIS A 44 3.15 4.85 -4.22
CA HIS A 44 4.10 3.73 -4.16
C HIS A 44 5.26 4.02 -3.21
N SER A 45 5.48 5.29 -2.86
CA SER A 45 6.50 5.76 -1.92
C SER A 45 5.98 6.87 -1.00
N PHE A 46 6.60 7.06 0.16
CA PHE A 46 6.32 8.21 1.02
C PHE A 46 6.76 9.53 0.37
N ALA A 47 7.77 9.49 -0.50
CA ALA A 47 8.28 10.64 -1.23
C ALA A 47 7.24 11.26 -2.18
N GLU A 48 6.36 10.44 -2.76
CA GLU A 48 5.26 10.90 -3.64
C GLU A 48 4.21 11.72 -2.91
N MET A 49 4.13 11.63 -1.57
CA MET A 49 3.17 12.37 -0.76
C MET A 49 3.57 13.85 -0.64
N SER A 50 3.48 14.60 -1.74
CA SER A 50 3.89 16.02 -1.87
C SER A 50 3.21 16.94 -0.85
N ASP A 51 2.00 16.58 -0.44
CA ASP A 51 1.17 17.34 0.51
C ASP A 51 1.66 17.22 1.97
N LEU A 52 2.61 16.32 2.23
CA LEU A 52 3.21 16.12 3.55
C LEU A 52 4.59 16.81 3.64
N PRO A 53 4.94 17.43 4.78
CA PRO A 53 6.30 17.92 5.02
C PRO A 53 7.34 16.80 4.98
N SER A 54 8.59 17.13 4.65
CA SER A 54 9.71 16.17 4.64
C SER A 54 9.83 15.41 5.96
N ALA A 55 9.79 16.11 7.09
CA ALA A 55 9.86 15.50 8.43
C ALA A 55 8.78 14.41 8.65
N THR A 56 7.58 14.59 8.10
CA THR A 56 6.52 13.57 8.18
C THR A 56 6.83 12.35 7.32
N ARG A 57 7.38 12.57 6.11
CA ARG A 57 7.76 11.48 5.21
C ARG A 57 8.88 10.65 5.82
N ASP A 58 9.89 11.31 6.41
CA ASP A 58 11.01 10.66 7.08
C ASP A 58 10.54 9.84 8.29
N MET A 59 9.61 10.38 9.07
CA MET A 59 8.99 9.67 10.20
C MET A 59 8.23 8.42 9.73
N LEU A 60 7.42 8.53 8.67
CA LEU A 60 6.69 7.39 8.11
C LEU A 60 7.64 6.33 7.53
N GLU A 61 8.69 6.74 6.84
CA GLU A 61 9.71 5.85 6.29
C GLU A 61 10.50 5.15 7.41
N SER A 62 10.72 5.81 8.55
CA SER A 62 11.35 5.20 9.71
C SER A 62 10.43 4.22 10.44
N ALA A 63 9.14 4.53 10.58
CA ALA A 63 8.19 3.76 11.37
C ALA A 63 7.52 2.61 10.60
N PHE A 64 7.28 2.78 9.30
CA PHE A 64 6.49 1.85 8.50
C PHE A 64 7.20 1.42 7.21
N SER A 65 6.78 0.28 6.68
CA SER A 65 7.09 -0.12 5.31
C SER A 65 5.93 0.21 4.38
N LEU A 66 6.25 0.71 3.18
CA LEU A 66 5.28 0.85 2.09
C LEU A 66 5.63 -0.18 1.01
N ASN A 67 5.36 -1.45 1.32
CA ASN A 67 5.57 -2.54 0.38
C ASN A 67 4.55 -2.39 -0.76
N HIS A 68 5.02 -2.01 -1.94
CA HIS A 68 4.25 -2.19 -3.16
C HIS A 68 4.47 -3.62 -3.66
N LEU A 69 3.43 -4.26 -4.18
CA LEU A 69 3.61 -5.46 -5.00
C LEU A 69 4.45 -5.05 -6.21
N SER A 70 5.75 -5.37 -6.18
CA SER A 70 6.52 -5.47 -7.40
C SER A 70 5.90 -6.59 -8.22
N VAL A 71 5.10 -6.22 -9.22
CA VAL A 71 4.61 -7.16 -10.24
C VAL A 71 5.83 -7.57 -11.05
N ASP A 72 6.50 -8.63 -10.61
CA ASP A 72 7.74 -9.12 -11.23
C ASP A 72 7.48 -9.84 -12.57
N LEU A 73 6.25 -9.82 -13.09
CA LEU A 73 5.95 -10.39 -14.39
C LEU A 73 4.78 -9.68 -15.08
N HIS A 74 5.07 -8.56 -15.73
CA HIS A 74 4.23 -8.07 -16.83
C HIS A 74 4.69 -8.75 -18.13
N GLN A 75 4.30 -10.01 -18.33
CA GLN A 75 4.28 -10.56 -19.69
C GLN A 75 3.01 -10.05 -20.37
N LYS A 76 3.14 -8.88 -21.00
CA LYS A 76 2.13 -8.32 -21.88
C LYS A 76 2.11 -9.16 -23.15
N SER A 77 1.10 -10.02 -23.32
CA SER A 77 0.84 -10.65 -24.61
C SER A 77 0.42 -9.57 -25.62
N SER A 78 0.79 -9.74 -26.88
CA SER A 78 0.70 -8.72 -27.93
C SER A 78 -0.73 -8.30 -28.31
N ASP A 79 -1.78 -8.95 -27.80
CA ASP A 79 -3.19 -8.66 -28.17
C ASP A 79 -4.05 -7.96 -27.11
N GLY A 80 -3.55 -7.77 -25.88
CA GLY A 80 -4.26 -7.01 -24.84
C GLY A 80 -5.28 -7.78 -23.98
N THR A 81 -5.50 -9.08 -24.20
CA THR A 81 -6.43 -9.86 -23.35
C THR A 81 -5.79 -10.27 -22.02
N VAL A 82 -6.34 -9.80 -20.90
CA VAL A 82 -5.95 -10.25 -19.54
C VAL A 82 -6.77 -11.49 -19.20
N LYS A 83 -6.17 -12.67 -19.34
CA LYS A 83 -6.78 -13.93 -18.88
C LYS A 83 -6.53 -14.14 -17.39
N VAL A 84 -7.60 -14.15 -16.59
CA VAL A 84 -7.53 -14.49 -15.17
C VAL A 84 -8.11 -15.90 -14.99
N ARG A 85 -7.32 -16.82 -14.43
CA ARG A 85 -7.77 -18.17 -14.08
C ARG A 85 -7.82 -18.34 -12.57
N PHE A 86 -8.97 -18.73 -12.06
CA PHE A 86 -9.15 -19.10 -10.66
C PHE A 86 -9.26 -20.63 -10.55
N ARG A 87 -8.48 -21.23 -9.64
CA ARG A 87 -8.58 -22.64 -9.30
C ARG A 87 -9.43 -22.78 -8.03
N LEU A 88 -10.54 -23.50 -8.15
CA LEU A 88 -11.43 -23.79 -7.03
C LEU A 88 -10.91 -24.98 -6.20
N TYR A 89 -11.42 -25.09 -4.96
CA TYR A 89 -11.01 -26.08 -3.96
C TYR A 89 -11.33 -27.53 -4.35
N ASP A 90 -12.20 -27.71 -5.34
CA ASP A 90 -12.64 -29.00 -5.90
C ASP A 90 -11.83 -29.41 -7.15
N GLY A 91 -10.78 -28.65 -7.49
CA GLY A 91 -9.93 -28.90 -8.66
C GLY A 91 -10.49 -28.35 -9.97
N ASN A 92 -11.66 -27.70 -9.96
CA ASN A 92 -12.23 -27.09 -11.16
C ASN A 92 -11.58 -25.73 -11.46
N LEU A 93 -11.36 -25.48 -12.76
CA LEU A 93 -10.78 -24.24 -13.27
C LEU A 93 -11.89 -23.36 -13.84
N VAL A 94 -12.03 -22.15 -13.31
CA VAL A 94 -12.91 -21.13 -13.87
C VAL A 94 -12.06 -20.07 -14.55
N GLU A 95 -12.31 -19.84 -15.84
CA GLU A 95 -11.64 -18.82 -16.65
C GLU A 95 -12.56 -17.62 -16.80
N GLY A 96 -12.09 -16.45 -16.38
CA GLY A 96 -12.74 -15.16 -16.63
C GLY A 96 -11.89 -14.33 -17.57
N VAL A 97 -12.50 -13.84 -18.65
CA VAL A 97 -11.91 -12.87 -19.58
C VAL A 97 -12.38 -11.49 -19.17
N LEU A 98 -11.45 -10.54 -19.00
CA LEU A 98 -11.72 -9.10 -18.79
C LEU A 98 -11.63 -8.34 -20.12
#